data_AF-A0A9W5IXI3-F1
#
_entry.id   AF-A0A9W5IXI3-F1
#
_cell.length_a   1.000
_cell.length_b   1.000
_cell.length_c   1.000
_cell.angle_alpha   90.00
_cell.angle_beta   90.00
_cell.angle_gamma   90.00
#
_symmetry.space_group_name_H-M   'P 1'
#
loop_
_entity.id
_entity.type
_entity.pdbx_description
1 polymer ?
#
loop_
_entity_poly.entity_id
_entity_poly.type
_entity_poly.pdbx_seq_one_letter_code
_entity_poly.pdbx_strand_id
1 'polypeptide(L)'
;MKFINLTTLSLVLSLICLSACEASNHEKNSKTQLSTLKGKNNMQPSSPMLNEIFASEKYIRPGQSKDVSYIVSKYLPIGSSKKEVIDKLNEMNQHYSDKGHIIYAGYGKQIHPMIPNPEVMIELKFNASGYLENIDSQFYYAQ
;
A
#
# COMPACT_ATOMS: atom_id res chain seq x y z
N MET A 1 -53.83 -13.54 49.27
CA MET A 1 -55.08 -12.91 48.76
C MET A 1 -54.74 -11.51 48.29
N LYS A 2 -55.12 -11.17 47.04
CA LYS A 2 -55.34 -9.86 46.40
C LYS A 2 -54.26 -8.75 46.56
N PHE A 3 -53.56 -8.32 45.51
CA PHE A 3 -53.93 -7.63 44.25
C PHE A 3 -54.06 -6.09 44.36
N ILE A 4 -53.10 -5.43 43.69
CA ILE A 4 -53.09 -4.16 42.93
C ILE A 4 -53.39 -2.85 43.71
N ASN A 5 -52.63 -1.76 43.59
CA ASN A 5 -52.33 -0.87 42.44
C ASN A 5 -51.56 0.33 43.07
N LEU A 6 -50.88 1.28 42.40
CA LEU A 6 -50.40 1.55 41.06
C LEU A 6 -49.78 2.97 41.19
N THR A 7 -48.69 3.23 40.47
CA THR A 7 -48.26 4.57 40.00
C THR A 7 -48.00 5.69 41.02
N THR A 8 -46.72 5.97 41.23
CA THR A 8 -46.22 7.35 41.14
C THR A 8 -45.03 7.38 40.19
N LEU A 9 -45.32 7.86 38.98
CA LEU A 9 -44.37 8.30 37.98
C LEU A 9 -43.50 9.41 38.58
N SER A 10 -42.21 9.12 38.84
CA SER A 10 -41.21 10.15 39.07
C SER A 10 -40.05 9.93 38.12
N LEU A 11 -40.15 10.68 37.04
CA LEU A 11 -39.15 10.92 36.02
C LEU A 11 -37.87 11.50 36.65
N VAL A 12 -36.86 10.68 36.91
CA VAL A 12 -35.47 11.14 37.00
C VAL A 12 -34.59 10.11 36.30
N LEU A 13 -34.54 10.21 34.98
CA LEU A 13 -33.56 9.51 34.16
C LEU A 13 -32.23 10.25 34.30
N SER A 14 -31.45 9.88 35.32
CA SER A 14 -30.05 10.31 35.46
C SER A 14 -29.17 9.08 35.70
N LEU A 15 -29.04 8.25 34.67
CA LEU A 15 -27.93 7.31 34.60
C LEU A 15 -26.75 8.03 33.95
N ILE A 16 -25.87 8.54 34.80
CA ILE A 16 -24.56 9.05 34.41
C ILE A 16 -23.73 7.82 34.04
N CYS A 17 -23.72 7.45 32.76
CA CYS A 17 -22.74 6.52 32.20
C CYS A 17 -21.40 7.25 32.03
N LEU A 18 -20.61 7.34 33.10
CA LEU A 18 -19.18 7.59 33.00
C LEU A 18 -18.47 6.23 32.80
N SER A 19 -18.69 5.59 31.65
CA SER A 19 -17.67 4.69 31.11
C SER A 19 -16.71 5.57 30.35
N ALA A 20 -15.51 5.76 30.90
CA ALA A 20 -14.41 6.43 30.24
C ALA A 20 -14.29 5.86 28.81
N CYS A 21 -14.41 6.74 27.83
CA CYS A 21 -13.89 6.49 26.50
C CYS A 21 -12.39 6.31 26.67
N GLU A 22 -11.96 5.07 26.81
CA GLU A 22 -10.61 4.70 26.46
C GLU A 22 -10.54 4.94 24.95
N ALA A 23 -9.98 6.09 24.58
CA ALA A 23 -9.61 6.37 23.21
C ALA A 23 -8.53 5.35 22.87
N SER A 24 -8.95 4.17 22.43
CA SER A 24 -8.06 3.18 21.86
C SER A 24 -7.43 3.89 20.66
N ASN A 25 -6.16 4.23 20.80
CA ASN A 25 -5.33 4.71 19.72
C ASN A 25 -5.43 3.67 18.60
N HIS A 26 -6.31 3.90 17.63
CA HIS A 26 -6.11 3.38 16.30
C HIS A 26 -5.04 4.24 15.65
N GLU A 27 -3.84 4.15 16.23
CA GLU A 27 -2.60 4.34 15.53
C GLU A 27 -2.66 3.35 14.38
N LYS A 28 -2.99 3.86 13.19
CA LYS A 28 -2.78 3.12 11.96
C LYS A 28 -1.29 2.81 11.96
N ASN A 29 -0.94 1.58 12.33
CA ASN A 29 0.35 0.98 12.07
C ASN A 29 0.52 0.80 10.55
N SER A 30 0.48 1.89 9.78
CA SER A 30 1.28 1.96 8.57
C SER A 30 2.72 1.98 9.08
N LYS A 31 3.28 0.78 9.28
CA LYS A 31 4.72 0.57 9.44
C LYS A 31 5.40 1.04 8.15
N THR A 32 5.54 2.35 8.00
CA THR A 32 6.59 2.91 7.16
C THR A 32 7.85 2.69 7.98
N GLN A 33 8.52 1.54 7.78
CA GLN A 33 9.83 1.32 8.36
C GLN A 33 10.80 2.27 7.65
N LEU A 34 10.90 3.49 8.17
CA LEU A 34 11.92 4.46 7.80
C LEU A 34 13.21 4.01 8.51
N SER A 35 14.05 3.28 7.79
CA SER A 35 15.38 2.94 8.27
C SER A 35 16.22 4.22 8.36
N THR A 36 16.50 4.65 9.57
CA THR A 36 17.49 5.68 9.86
C THR A 36 18.87 5.18 9.47
N LEU A 37 19.43 5.69 8.37
CA LEU A 37 20.87 5.65 8.12
C LEU A 37 21.33 7.02 7.61
N LYS A 38 21.97 7.73 8.53
CA LYS A 38 22.57 9.05 8.34
C LYS A 38 23.90 8.86 7.59
N GLY A 39 24.02 9.47 6.41
CA GLY A 39 25.31 9.86 5.83
C GLY A 39 26.00 8.87 4.89
N LYS A 40 25.45 8.68 3.69
CA LYS A 40 26.21 8.44 2.44
C LYS A 40 25.22 8.50 1.30
N ASN A 41 25.29 9.53 0.44
CA ASN A 41 24.51 9.73 -0.80
C ASN A 41 23.49 8.61 -1.05
N ASN A 42 22.27 8.80 -0.53
CA ASN A 42 21.22 7.79 -0.33
C ASN A 42 20.65 7.28 -1.67
N MET A 43 21.46 6.62 -2.50
CA MET A 43 20.93 5.80 -3.56
C MET A 43 20.47 4.51 -2.89
N GLN A 44 19.19 4.48 -2.51
CA GLN A 44 18.49 3.28 -2.09
C GLN A 44 18.93 2.12 -3.01
N PRO A 45 19.33 0.94 -2.49
CA PRO A 45 19.71 -0.16 -3.36
C PRO A 45 18.60 -0.38 -4.37
N SER A 46 18.93 -0.26 -5.65
CA SER A 46 17.95 -0.17 -6.71
C SER A 46 17.37 -1.56 -6.95
N SER A 47 16.05 -1.68 -6.80
CA SER A 47 15.30 -2.90 -7.10
C SER A 47 15.75 -3.46 -8.47
N PRO A 48 16.18 -4.73 -8.57
CA PRO A 48 16.61 -5.30 -9.84
C PRO A 48 15.49 -5.27 -10.89
N MET A 49 14.24 -5.44 -10.44
CA MET A 49 13.04 -5.26 -11.27
C MET A 49 12.95 -3.84 -11.84
N LEU A 50 13.11 -2.80 -11.01
CA LEU A 50 13.09 -1.42 -11.49
C LEU A 50 14.27 -1.12 -12.42
N ASN A 51 15.46 -1.64 -12.13
CA ASN A 51 16.63 -1.48 -13.00
C ASN A 51 16.36 -2.05 -14.40
N GLU A 52 15.76 -3.23 -14.49
CA GLU A 52 15.40 -3.84 -15.78
C GLU A 52 14.34 -3.02 -16.53
N ILE A 53 13.33 -2.50 -15.82
CA ILE A 53 12.32 -1.60 -16.41
C ILE A 53 13.01 -0.35 -16.98
N PHE A 54 13.83 0.35 -16.19
CA PHE A 54 14.51 1.56 -16.66
C PHE A 54 15.56 1.30 -17.76
N ALA A 55 16.16 0.10 -17.80
CA ALA A 55 17.13 -0.25 -18.84
C ALA A 55 16.45 -0.62 -20.18
N SER A 56 15.26 -1.21 -20.12
CA SER A 56 14.47 -1.56 -21.32
C SER A 56 13.78 -0.35 -21.92
N GLU A 57 13.39 0.63 -21.11
CA GLU A 57 12.62 1.80 -21.56
C GLU A 57 13.46 3.08 -21.68
N LYS A 58 13.79 3.45 -22.91
CA LYS A 58 14.73 4.56 -23.20
C LYS A 58 14.06 5.92 -23.46
N TYR A 59 12.79 5.93 -23.87
CA TYR A 59 11.98 7.14 -24.05
C TYR A 59 10.54 6.75 -24.39
N ILE A 60 9.56 7.50 -23.87
CA ILE A 60 8.17 7.49 -24.33
C ILE A 60 7.71 8.93 -24.50
N ARG A 61 6.72 9.18 -25.39
CA ARG A 61 6.20 10.54 -25.53
C ARG A 61 5.43 10.94 -24.26
N PRO A 62 5.48 12.22 -23.85
CA PRO A 62 4.64 12.72 -22.78
C PRO A 62 3.16 12.36 -23.00
N GLY A 63 2.48 11.92 -21.94
CA GLY A 63 1.09 11.47 -22.00
C GLY A 63 0.88 10.04 -22.51
N GLN A 64 1.95 9.31 -22.83
CA GLN A 64 1.90 7.86 -23.07
C GLN A 64 2.38 7.09 -21.84
N SER A 65 1.94 5.84 -21.73
CA SER A 65 2.50 4.85 -20.83
C SER A 65 2.86 3.58 -21.61
N LYS A 66 3.76 2.78 -21.06
CA LYS A 66 4.09 1.45 -21.56
C LYS A 66 3.77 0.41 -20.52
N ASP A 67 3.14 -0.67 -20.95
CA ASP A 67 2.94 -1.85 -20.13
C ASP A 67 4.30 -2.52 -19.86
N VAL A 68 4.63 -2.69 -18.59
CA VAL A 68 5.86 -3.35 -18.13
C VAL A 68 5.56 -4.60 -17.27
N SER A 69 4.33 -5.09 -17.33
CA SER A 69 3.83 -6.23 -16.53
C SER A 69 4.58 -7.51 -16.82
N TYR A 70 5.04 -7.68 -18.06
CA TYR A 70 5.92 -8.80 -18.42
C TYR A 70 7.22 -8.80 -17.62
N ILE A 71 7.87 -7.64 -17.40
CA ILE A 71 9.09 -7.56 -16.60
C ILE A 71 8.77 -7.83 -15.13
N VAL A 72 7.72 -7.20 -14.58
CA VAL A 72 7.30 -7.42 -13.20
C VAL A 72 7.02 -8.90 -12.91
N SER A 73 6.35 -9.59 -13.85
CA SER A 73 6.02 -11.01 -13.72
C SER A 73 7.23 -11.95 -13.63
N LYS A 74 8.41 -11.54 -14.13
CA LYS A 74 9.66 -12.32 -13.97
C LYS A 74 10.13 -12.37 -12.52
N TYR A 75 9.87 -11.30 -11.77
CA TYR A 75 10.28 -11.16 -10.37
C TYR A 75 9.18 -11.56 -9.40
N LEU A 76 7.92 -11.34 -9.78
CA LEU A 76 6.71 -11.62 -8.98
C LEU A 76 5.77 -12.51 -9.80
N PRO A 77 5.99 -13.85 -9.83
CA PRO A 77 5.22 -14.74 -10.68
C PRO A 77 3.73 -14.79 -10.34
N ILE A 78 2.88 -14.83 -11.36
CA ILE A 78 1.46 -15.15 -11.19
C ILE A 78 1.32 -16.51 -10.48
N GLY A 79 0.40 -16.60 -9.54
CA GLY A 79 0.20 -17.78 -8.69
C GLY A 79 1.05 -17.79 -7.41
N SER A 80 2.00 -16.86 -7.23
CA SER A 80 2.67 -16.70 -5.94
C SER A 80 1.69 -16.27 -4.85
N SER A 81 1.86 -16.82 -3.66
CA SER A 81 1.10 -16.39 -2.48
C SER A 81 1.43 -14.94 -2.12
N LYS A 82 0.49 -14.24 -1.47
CA LYS A 82 0.72 -12.87 -1.01
C LYS A 82 1.96 -12.73 -0.13
N LYS A 83 2.26 -13.73 0.70
CA LYS A 83 3.47 -13.76 1.54
C LYS A 83 4.74 -13.81 0.68
N GLU A 84 4.81 -14.70 -0.31
CA GLU A 84 5.98 -14.81 -1.20
C GLU A 84 6.20 -13.50 -1.98
N VAL A 85 5.13 -12.88 -2.46
CA VAL A 85 5.21 -11.58 -3.13
C VAL A 85 5.78 -10.51 -2.20
N ILE A 86 5.29 -10.40 -0.97
CA ILE A 86 5.79 -9.45 0.03
C ILE A 86 7.27 -9.71 0.37
N ASP A 87 7.62 -10.97 0.60
CA ASP A 87 9.00 -11.36 0.92
C ASP A 87 9.94 -10.97 -0.24
N LYS A 88 9.51 -11.15 -1.49
CA LYS A 88 10.28 -10.77 -2.68
C LYS A 88 10.40 -9.26 -2.87
N LEU A 89 9.33 -8.50 -2.60
CA LEU A 89 9.37 -7.04 -2.59
C LEU A 89 10.36 -6.52 -1.54
N ASN A 90 10.34 -7.10 -0.33
CA ASN A 90 11.30 -6.77 0.73
C ASN A 90 12.75 -7.12 0.33
N GLU A 91 12.99 -8.29 -0.26
CA GLU A 91 14.30 -8.72 -0.77
C GLU A 91 14.85 -7.74 -1.81
N MET A 92 13.98 -7.24 -2.70
CA MET A 92 14.33 -6.23 -3.70
C MET A 92 14.39 -4.80 -3.15
N ASN A 93 14.21 -4.62 -1.84
CA ASN A 93 14.12 -3.31 -1.18
C ASN A 93 13.09 -2.36 -1.86
N GLN A 94 12.00 -2.96 -2.35
CA GLN A 94 10.93 -2.29 -3.08
C GLN A 94 9.88 -1.78 -2.09
N HIS A 95 9.61 -0.48 -2.10
CA HIS A 95 8.50 0.07 -1.33
C HIS A 95 7.16 -0.38 -1.92
N TYR A 96 6.20 -0.66 -1.03
CA TYR A 96 4.83 -1.03 -1.38
C TYR A 96 3.82 -0.58 -0.32
N SER A 97 2.53 -0.55 -0.70
CA SER A 97 1.39 -0.35 0.16
C SER A 97 0.41 -1.51 0.01
N ASP A 98 0.11 -2.18 1.12
CA ASP A 98 -0.88 -3.27 1.17
C ASP A 98 -2.27 -2.72 1.48
N LYS A 99 -3.25 -3.01 0.61
CA LYS A 99 -4.66 -2.63 0.70
C LYS A 99 -5.59 -3.86 0.69
N GLY A 100 -5.15 -4.98 1.24
CA GLY A 100 -5.97 -6.21 1.31
C GLY A 100 -5.75 -7.08 0.07
N HIS A 101 -6.69 -7.08 -0.87
CA HIS A 101 -6.57 -7.88 -2.11
C HIS A 101 -5.67 -7.23 -3.17
N ILE A 102 -5.13 -6.05 -2.89
CA ILE A 102 -4.27 -5.31 -3.81
C ILE A 102 -3.02 -4.85 -3.06
N ILE A 103 -1.86 -5.04 -3.67
CA ILE A 103 -0.60 -4.40 -3.27
C ILE A 103 -0.20 -3.41 -4.37
N TYR A 104 0.04 -2.17 -3.97
CA TYR A 104 0.61 -1.14 -4.83
C TYR A 104 2.12 -1.05 -4.59
N ALA A 105 2.92 -1.06 -5.64
CA ALA A 105 4.36 -0.88 -5.60
C ALA A 105 4.81 0.02 -6.76
N GLY A 106 6.12 0.26 -6.87
CA GLY A 106 6.70 1.01 -7.98
C GLY A 106 7.66 2.10 -7.53
N TYR A 107 7.80 3.12 -8.36
CA TYR A 107 8.78 4.17 -8.18
C TYR A 107 8.27 5.48 -8.75
N GLY A 108 8.31 6.54 -7.96
CA GLY A 108 8.13 7.91 -8.42
C GLY A 108 9.19 8.77 -7.75
N LYS A 109 10.04 9.43 -8.55
CA LYS A 109 11.04 10.35 -8.00
C LYS A 109 10.43 11.74 -7.94
N GLN A 110 10.23 12.28 -6.73
CA GLN A 110 9.98 13.72 -6.57
C GLN A 110 11.27 14.47 -6.91
N ILE A 111 11.41 14.94 -8.14
CA ILE A 111 12.41 15.93 -8.54
C ILE A 111 11.70 17.15 -9.13
N HIS A 112 12.47 18.23 -9.30
CA HIS A 112 12.02 19.54 -9.77
C HIS A 112 10.97 19.47 -10.90
N PRO A 113 9.90 20.28 -10.82
CA PRO A 113 8.71 20.21 -11.69
C PRO A 113 8.96 20.56 -13.16
N MET A 114 10.20 20.88 -13.55
CA MET A 114 10.54 21.27 -14.92
C MET A 114 11.16 20.13 -15.75
N ILE A 115 11.45 18.98 -15.15
CA ILE A 115 12.01 17.83 -15.85
C ILE A 115 11.07 16.64 -15.63
N PRO A 116 10.44 16.11 -16.69
CA PRO A 116 9.63 14.91 -16.59
C PRO A 116 10.45 13.76 -16.02
N ASN A 117 9.93 13.11 -14.98
CA ASN A 117 10.64 12.02 -14.31
C ASN A 117 10.02 10.68 -14.68
N PRO A 118 10.84 9.67 -14.99
CA PRO A 118 10.33 8.34 -15.25
C PRO A 118 9.77 7.77 -13.95
N GLU A 119 8.53 7.29 -14.03
CA GLU A 119 7.81 6.63 -12.96
C GLU A 119 7.39 5.23 -13.38
N VAL A 120 7.25 4.36 -12.38
CA VAL A 120 6.73 3.01 -12.53
C VAL A 120 5.60 2.85 -11.53
N MET A 121 4.40 2.53 -12.01
CA MET A 121 3.28 2.12 -11.17
C MET A 121 3.11 0.61 -11.30
N ILE A 122 2.93 -0.09 -10.18
CA ILE A 122 2.67 -1.53 -10.15
C ILE A 122 1.47 -1.79 -9.25
N GLU A 123 0.46 -2.45 -9.78
CA GLU A 123 -0.71 -2.95 -9.07
C GLU A 123 -0.73 -4.48 -9.16
N LEU A 124 -0.71 -5.12 -7.99
CA LEU A 124 -0.69 -6.57 -7.83
C LEU A 124 -2.02 -7.00 -7.20
N LYS A 125 -2.85 -7.73 -7.94
CA LYS A 125 -4.16 -8.19 -7.49
C LYS A 125 -4.11 -9.66 -7.07
N PHE A 126 -4.70 -9.95 -5.91
CA PHE A 126 -4.76 -11.28 -5.34
C PHE A 126 -6.18 -11.82 -5.38
N ASN A 127 -6.33 -13.08 -5.77
CA ASN A 127 -7.61 -13.77 -5.72
C ASN A 127 -8.09 -13.98 -4.27
N ALA A 128 -9.32 -14.49 -4.12
CA ALA A 128 -9.91 -14.76 -2.80
C ALA A 128 -9.09 -15.76 -1.96
N SER A 129 -8.30 -16.62 -2.61
CA SER A 129 -7.42 -17.61 -1.95
C SER A 129 -6.05 -17.02 -1.58
N GLY A 130 -5.78 -15.74 -1.87
CA GLY A 130 -4.54 -15.05 -1.51
C GLY A 130 -3.37 -15.27 -2.46
N TYR A 131 -3.63 -15.68 -3.71
CA TYR A 131 -2.60 -15.85 -4.75
C TYR A 131 -2.66 -14.74 -5.78
N LEU A 132 -1.51 -14.30 -6.25
CA LEU A 132 -1.38 -13.26 -7.27
C LEU A 132 -2.05 -13.73 -8.56
N GLU A 133 -3.09 -13.04 -9.01
CA GLU A 133 -3.86 -13.40 -10.21
C GLU A 133 -3.65 -12.43 -11.38
N ASN A 134 -3.31 -11.18 -11.08
CA ASN A 134 -3.15 -10.16 -12.10
C ASN A 134 -2.09 -9.14 -11.69
N ILE A 135 -1.33 -8.69 -12.68
CA ILE A 135 -0.34 -7.63 -12.58
C ILE A 135 -0.75 -6.59 -13.61
N ASP A 136 -0.94 -5.36 -13.16
CA ASP A 136 -1.04 -4.18 -14.03
C ASP A 136 0.11 -3.25 -13.65
N SER A 137 0.99 -2.96 -14.61
CA SER A 137 2.10 -2.06 -14.36
C SER A 137 2.45 -1.22 -15.55
N GLN A 138 2.77 0.03 -15.26
CA GLN A 138 2.97 1.05 -16.27
C GLN A 138 4.26 1.81 -15.99
N PHE A 139 5.06 1.97 -17.03
CA PHE A 139 6.15 2.94 -17.09
C PHE A 139 5.64 4.20 -17.79
N TYR A 140 5.79 5.36 -17.14
CA TYR A 140 5.41 6.64 -17.72
C TYR A 140 6.32 7.79 -17.26
N TYR A 141 6.17 8.98 -17.85
CA TYR A 141 6.82 10.19 -17.34
C TYR A 141 5.78 11.08 -16.67
N ALA A 142 5.94 11.33 -15.37
CA ALA A 142 5.12 12.31 -14.65
C ALA A 142 5.49 13.74 -15.09
N GLN A 143 4.48 14.60 -15.19
CA GLN A 143 4.61 16.03 -15.50
C GLN A 143 4.50 16.87 -14.24
#